data_AF-A0A8B0SFX3-F1
#
_entry.id   AF-A0A8B0SFX3-F1
#
_cell.length_a   1.000
_cell.length_b   1.000
_cell.length_c   1.000
_cell.angle_alpha   90.00
_cell.angle_beta   90.00
_cell.angle_gamma   90.00
#
_symmetry.space_group_name_H-M   'P 1'
#
loop_
_entity.id
_entity.type
_entity.pdbx_description
1 polymer ?
#
loop_
_entity_poly.entity_id
_entity_poly.type
_entity_poly.pdbx_seq_one_letter_code
_entity_poly.pdbx_strand_id
1 'polypeptide(L)'
;MALIKKFVQLIISSVFCLLSTTLSAHAAHLPIGMNTNEVMQVDASVPFVNLFKMALPFAEADANLTHGSIAYDADGWPQNLHGGQAGTNLLHWLPAGTLPDGQYTVLYDGEGELVYQDDAKLITHTAGKDIIQIAAGADQFFKVVLLIKQSNPENHLRNIRVLLPGGICAHDPFQRVNSASQCDGDYQDFATHYDSILFNPDYLNFMRDFKTLRFMNMSGITRNPVST
;
A
#
# COMPACT_ATOMS: atom_id res chain seq x y z
N MET A 1 11.52 -65.21 40.07
CA MET A 1 12.19 -63.91 40.37
C MET A 1 12.95 -63.30 39.17
N ALA A 2 13.51 -64.11 38.25
CA ALA A 2 14.24 -63.60 37.07
C ALA A 2 13.33 -63.04 35.93
N LEU A 3 12.10 -63.56 35.79
CA LEU A 3 11.18 -63.15 34.71
C LEU A 3 10.61 -61.73 34.92
N ILE A 4 10.34 -61.35 36.18
CA ILE A 4 9.80 -60.04 36.55
C ILE A 4 10.85 -58.94 36.34
N LYS A 5 12.14 -59.23 36.60
CA LYS A 5 13.23 -58.27 36.35
C LYS A 5 13.39 -57.94 34.85
N LYS A 6 13.23 -58.92 33.96
CA LYS A 6 13.28 -58.70 32.49
C LYS A 6 12.11 -57.86 31.98
N PHE A 7 10.91 -58.04 32.56
CA PHE A 7 9.72 -57.28 32.17
C PHE A 7 9.78 -55.82 32.64
N VAL A 8 10.26 -55.57 33.86
CA VAL A 8 10.47 -54.21 34.39
C VAL A 8 11.54 -53.46 33.58
N GLN A 9 12.60 -54.14 33.15
CA GLN A 9 13.68 -53.52 32.36
C GLN A 9 13.25 -53.20 30.92
N LEU A 10 12.34 -53.98 30.32
CA LEU A 10 11.72 -53.66 29.02
C LEU A 10 10.80 -52.43 29.11
N ILE A 11 10.03 -52.29 30.19
CA ILE A 11 9.12 -51.16 30.39
C ILE A 11 9.90 -49.87 30.67
N ILE A 12 10.99 -49.93 31.45
CA ILE A 12 11.83 -48.75 31.70
C ILE A 12 12.52 -48.29 30.40
N SER A 13 12.96 -49.23 29.55
CA SER A 13 13.59 -48.88 28.27
C SER A 13 12.61 -48.33 27.24
N SER A 14 11.33 -48.71 27.26
CA SER A 14 10.31 -48.15 26.36
C SER A 14 9.82 -46.78 26.82
N VAL A 15 9.73 -46.53 28.13
CA VAL A 15 9.38 -45.21 28.69
C VAL A 15 10.51 -44.18 28.45
N PHE A 16 11.77 -44.59 28.50
CA PHE A 16 12.90 -43.69 28.18
C PHE A 16 13.00 -43.35 26.67
N CYS A 17 12.57 -44.27 25.80
CA CYS A 17 12.52 -44.03 24.35
C CYS A 17 11.36 -43.11 23.94
N LEU A 18 10.25 -43.11 24.70
CA LEU A 18 9.10 -42.21 24.50
C LEU A 18 9.34 -40.79 25.04
N LEU A 19 10.31 -40.58 25.93
CA LEU A 19 10.66 -39.25 26.43
C LEU A 19 11.63 -38.47 25.54
N SER A 20 12.17 -39.11 24.48
CA SER A 20 13.26 -38.53 23.66
C SER A 20 12.79 -37.89 22.35
N THR A 21 11.48 -37.76 22.10
CA THR A 21 10.96 -37.21 20.82
C THR A 21 10.16 -35.92 20.92
N THR A 22 10.16 -35.23 22.07
CA THR A 22 9.76 -33.82 22.11
C THR A 22 10.98 -32.90 22.03
N LEU A 23 11.88 -33.13 21.06
CA LEU A 23 12.52 -31.97 20.46
C LEU A 23 11.36 -31.23 19.79
N SER A 24 10.85 -30.18 20.41
CA SER A 24 10.24 -29.11 19.65
C SER A 24 11.27 -28.78 18.58
N ALA A 25 11.01 -29.20 17.35
CA ALA A 25 11.57 -28.52 16.21
C ALA A 25 11.03 -27.10 16.32
N HIS A 26 11.69 -26.27 17.14
CA HIS A 26 11.92 -24.90 16.76
C HIS A 26 12.58 -25.07 15.40
N ALA A 27 11.77 -25.08 14.34
CA ALA A 27 12.25 -24.77 13.02
C ALA A 27 12.98 -23.46 13.27
N ALA A 28 14.32 -23.55 13.36
CA ALA A 28 15.15 -22.39 13.50
C ALA A 28 14.66 -21.50 12.39
N HIS A 29 14.05 -20.36 12.73
CA HIS A 29 13.65 -19.38 11.75
C HIS A 29 14.94 -18.94 11.09
N LEU A 30 15.34 -19.70 10.06
CA LEU A 30 16.50 -19.38 9.23
C LEU A 30 16.23 -17.95 8.80
N PRO A 31 17.15 -17.01 9.06
CA PRO A 31 16.91 -15.62 8.70
C PRO A 31 16.85 -15.56 7.17
N ILE A 32 15.63 -15.64 6.64
CA ILE A 32 15.34 -15.45 5.23
C ILE A 32 15.24 -13.95 5.03
N GLY A 33 16.08 -13.44 4.13
CA GLY A 33 15.96 -12.10 3.62
C GLY A 33 15.16 -12.09 2.33
N MET A 34 14.54 -10.96 2.02
CA MET A 34 13.94 -10.73 0.71
C MET A 34 14.34 -9.38 0.14
N ASN A 35 14.28 -9.31 -1.19
CA ASN A 35 14.35 -8.06 -1.92
C ASN A 35 12.93 -7.49 -2.05
N THR A 36 12.76 -6.20 -1.80
CA THR A 36 11.50 -5.51 -2.15
C THR A 36 11.44 -5.26 -3.65
N ASN A 37 10.24 -5.19 -4.21
CA ASN A 37 10.03 -4.74 -5.59
C ASN A 37 10.26 -3.21 -5.72
N GLU A 38 10.34 -2.70 -6.94
CA GLU A 38 10.21 -1.26 -7.20
C GLU A 38 8.75 -0.83 -6.97
N VAL A 39 8.57 0.32 -6.30
CA VAL A 39 7.24 0.86 -6.05
C VAL A 39 6.79 1.64 -7.28
N MET A 40 5.83 1.05 -7.99
CA MET A 40 5.24 1.60 -9.20
C MET A 40 3.74 1.26 -9.23
N GLN A 41 3.00 1.89 -10.13
CA GLN A 41 1.54 1.74 -10.28
C GLN A 41 1.10 0.32 -10.68
N VAL A 42 2.05 -0.54 -11.08
CA VAL A 42 1.83 -1.96 -11.43
C VAL A 42 2.22 -2.92 -10.28
N ASP A 43 2.72 -2.40 -9.16
CA ASP A 43 3.22 -3.23 -8.06
C ASP A 43 2.08 -3.68 -7.14
N ALA A 44 1.73 -4.97 -7.23
CA ALA A 44 0.69 -5.57 -6.39
C ALA A 44 1.10 -5.73 -4.91
N SER A 45 2.32 -5.36 -4.51
CA SER A 45 2.70 -5.35 -3.10
C SER A 45 2.05 -4.22 -2.30
N VAL A 46 1.65 -3.13 -2.99
CA VAL A 46 0.96 -1.95 -2.42
C VAL A 46 1.48 -1.57 -1.02
N PRO A 47 2.74 -1.10 -0.93
CA PRO A 47 3.41 -0.97 0.35
C PRO A 47 2.85 0.16 1.22
N PHE A 48 2.21 1.17 0.64
CA PHE A 48 1.82 2.39 1.34
C PHE A 48 0.30 2.54 1.47
N VAL A 49 -0.15 3.18 2.55
CA VAL A 49 -1.56 3.57 2.67
C VAL A 49 -1.94 4.70 1.72
N ASN A 50 -0.96 5.53 1.33
CA ASN A 50 -1.10 6.53 0.29
C ASN A 50 -0.69 5.93 -1.06
N LEU A 51 -1.69 5.53 -1.84
CA LEU A 51 -1.52 4.93 -3.16
C LEU A 51 -0.88 5.89 -4.17
N PHE A 52 -0.98 7.21 -3.96
CA PHE A 52 -0.36 8.18 -4.85
C PHE A 52 1.18 8.06 -4.86
N LYS A 53 1.78 7.49 -3.81
CA LYS A 53 3.23 7.18 -3.78
C LYS A 53 3.67 6.15 -4.82
N MET A 54 2.72 5.41 -5.40
CA MET A 54 2.97 4.44 -6.46
C MET A 54 2.73 5.02 -7.85
N ALA A 55 2.10 6.19 -7.96
CA ALA A 55 1.76 6.78 -9.25
C ALA A 55 3.03 7.17 -10.02
N LEU A 56 2.95 7.11 -11.35
CA LEU A 56 4.01 7.68 -12.19
C LEU A 56 4.08 9.20 -12.00
N PRO A 57 5.28 9.80 -12.05
CA PRO A 57 5.39 11.25 -12.19
C PRO A 57 4.62 11.73 -13.42
N PHE A 58 3.90 12.85 -13.30
CA PHE A 58 3.06 13.37 -14.39
C PHE A 58 3.84 13.61 -15.69
N ALA A 59 5.09 14.05 -15.59
CA ALA A 59 5.97 14.29 -16.73
C ALA A 59 6.42 13.02 -17.46
N GLU A 60 6.32 11.86 -16.81
CA GLU A 60 6.73 10.55 -17.35
C GLU A 60 5.52 9.70 -17.78
N ALA A 61 4.30 10.18 -17.54
CA ALA A 61 3.09 9.47 -17.91
C ALA A 61 2.93 9.38 -19.44
N ASP A 62 2.13 8.41 -19.86
CA ASP A 62 1.81 8.19 -21.28
C ASP A 62 1.26 9.48 -21.94
N ALA A 63 1.63 9.72 -23.20
CA ALA A 63 1.25 10.92 -23.94
C ALA A 63 -0.26 11.10 -24.12
N ASN A 64 -1.06 10.04 -23.99
CA ASN A 64 -2.52 10.14 -23.98
C ASN A 64 -3.05 10.69 -22.64
N LEU A 65 -2.31 10.50 -21.55
CA LEU A 65 -2.67 10.99 -20.22
C LEU A 65 -2.13 12.40 -19.98
N THR A 66 -0.86 12.62 -20.30
CA THR A 66 -0.19 13.92 -20.18
C THR A 66 0.14 14.46 -21.55
N HIS A 67 -0.46 15.59 -21.93
CA HIS A 67 -0.20 16.26 -23.20
C HIS A 67 -0.33 17.79 -23.09
N GLY A 68 0.27 18.48 -24.05
CA GLY A 68 0.41 19.94 -24.04
C GLY A 68 1.77 20.38 -23.49
N SER A 69 1.98 21.70 -23.42
CA SER A 69 3.21 22.30 -22.90
C SER A 69 3.04 22.59 -21.41
N ILE A 70 3.12 21.56 -20.57
CA ILE A 70 2.87 21.69 -19.12
C ILE A 70 4.09 22.32 -18.43
N ALA A 71 3.83 23.37 -17.65
CA ALA A 71 4.81 23.91 -16.71
C ALA A 71 4.64 23.21 -15.36
N TYR A 72 5.73 22.65 -14.87
CA TYR A 72 5.79 21.98 -13.57
C TYR A 72 6.47 22.89 -12.55
N ASP A 73 6.09 22.75 -11.28
CA ASP A 73 6.84 23.35 -10.19
C ASP A 73 8.14 22.57 -9.90
N ALA A 74 8.88 23.01 -8.88
CA ALA A 74 10.14 22.38 -8.47
C ALA A 74 9.98 20.93 -8.00
N ASP A 75 8.77 20.53 -7.58
CA ASP A 75 8.46 19.19 -7.08
C ASP A 75 7.80 18.30 -8.13
N GLY A 76 7.67 18.78 -9.38
CA GLY A 76 7.07 18.04 -10.47
C GLY A 76 5.54 18.08 -10.50
N TRP A 77 4.89 18.98 -9.74
CA TRP A 77 3.44 19.17 -9.81
C TRP A 77 3.04 20.03 -11.01
N PRO A 78 1.97 19.69 -11.74
CA PRO A 78 1.47 20.50 -12.86
C PRO A 78 0.94 21.87 -12.41
N GLN A 79 1.78 22.90 -12.51
CA GLN A 79 1.42 24.26 -12.11
C GLN A 79 0.57 24.95 -13.17
N ASN A 80 0.95 24.86 -14.44
CA ASN A 80 0.18 25.43 -15.55
C ASN A 80 0.08 24.42 -16.70
N LEU A 81 -1.15 24.09 -17.10
CA LEU A 81 -1.41 23.12 -18.16
C LEU A 81 -1.27 23.72 -19.57
N HIS A 82 -1.29 25.06 -19.71
CA HIS A 82 -1.29 25.77 -21.00
C HIS A 82 -2.32 25.24 -22.01
N GLY A 83 -3.53 24.92 -21.53
CA GLY A 83 -4.61 24.34 -22.34
C GLY A 83 -4.49 22.85 -22.62
N GLY A 84 -3.44 22.18 -22.10
CA GLY A 84 -3.28 20.73 -22.10
C GLY A 84 -3.91 20.07 -20.87
N GLN A 85 -3.40 18.88 -20.53
CA GLN A 85 -3.83 18.07 -19.40
C GLN A 85 -2.64 17.29 -18.85
N ALA A 86 -2.53 17.19 -17.53
CA ALA A 86 -1.61 16.26 -16.88
C ALA A 86 -2.37 15.04 -16.36
N GLY A 87 -1.82 13.85 -16.52
CA GLY A 87 -2.43 12.62 -16.02
C GLY A 87 -1.39 11.63 -15.51
N THR A 88 -1.82 10.69 -14.69
CA THR A 88 -0.99 9.58 -14.24
C THR A 88 -1.82 8.34 -14.00
N ASN A 89 -1.21 7.17 -14.22
CA ASN A 89 -1.76 5.91 -13.75
C ASN A 89 -1.49 5.82 -12.25
N LEU A 90 -2.56 5.88 -11.45
CA LEU A 90 -2.50 5.65 -10.01
C LEU A 90 -2.33 4.15 -9.72
N LEU A 91 -3.14 3.32 -10.39
CA LEU A 91 -3.11 1.86 -10.33
C LEU A 91 -3.21 1.31 -11.75
N HIS A 92 -2.48 0.25 -12.06
CA HIS A 92 -2.49 -0.35 -13.39
C HIS A 92 -2.28 -1.87 -13.31
N TRP A 93 -3.31 -2.64 -13.67
CA TRP A 93 -3.28 -4.12 -13.69
C TRP A 93 -3.02 -4.78 -12.34
N LEU A 94 -3.52 -4.20 -11.24
CA LEU A 94 -3.48 -4.87 -9.94
C LEU A 94 -4.61 -5.90 -9.86
N PRO A 95 -4.36 -7.18 -9.53
CA PRO A 95 -5.41 -8.18 -9.43
C PRO A 95 -6.49 -7.81 -8.40
N ALA A 96 -7.73 -8.20 -8.64
CA ALA A 96 -8.81 -8.10 -7.65
C ALA A 96 -8.38 -8.76 -6.32
N GLY A 97 -8.76 -8.14 -5.20
CA GLY A 97 -8.34 -8.58 -3.85
C GLY A 97 -6.98 -8.04 -3.39
N THR A 98 -6.20 -7.39 -4.26
CA THR A 98 -4.98 -6.65 -3.85
C THR A 98 -5.31 -5.45 -2.95
N LEU A 99 -6.44 -4.80 -3.23
CA LEU A 99 -6.95 -3.64 -2.52
C LEU A 99 -8.43 -3.86 -2.20
N PRO A 100 -8.95 -3.29 -1.10
CA PRO A 100 -10.37 -3.36 -0.79
C PRO A 100 -11.19 -2.50 -1.76
N ASP A 101 -12.26 -3.05 -2.31
CA ASP A 101 -13.28 -2.24 -2.97
C ASP A 101 -13.93 -1.28 -1.95
N GLY A 102 -14.16 -0.03 -2.34
CA GLY A 102 -14.77 0.93 -1.42
C GLY A 102 -14.50 2.40 -1.74
N GLN A 103 -14.77 3.24 -0.75
CA GLN A 103 -14.59 4.69 -0.83
C GLN A 103 -13.22 5.10 -0.31
N TYR A 104 -12.41 5.65 -1.19
CA TYR A 104 -11.07 6.16 -0.91
C TYR A 104 -11.14 7.66 -0.71
N THR A 105 -10.27 8.18 0.16
CA THR A 105 -10.17 9.62 0.41
C THR A 105 -9.00 10.18 -0.38
N VAL A 106 -9.27 11.17 -1.22
CA VAL A 106 -8.23 11.95 -1.89
C VAL A 106 -8.08 13.27 -1.18
N LEU A 107 -6.87 13.60 -0.73
CA LEU A 107 -6.53 14.90 -0.13
C LEU A 107 -5.54 15.62 -1.05
N TYR A 108 -5.67 16.93 -1.18
CA TYR A 108 -4.79 17.74 -2.00
C TYR A 108 -4.80 19.20 -1.54
N ASP A 109 -3.72 19.91 -1.87
CA ASP A 109 -3.65 21.35 -1.68
C ASP A 109 -3.88 22.05 -3.03
N GLY A 110 -4.39 23.28 -2.97
CA GLY A 110 -4.58 24.13 -4.14
C GLY A 110 -5.95 24.03 -4.80
N GLU A 111 -6.05 24.66 -5.97
CA GLU A 111 -7.27 24.85 -6.73
C GLU A 111 -7.12 24.33 -8.15
N GLY A 112 -8.13 23.58 -8.59
CA GLY A 112 -8.16 22.97 -9.91
C GLY A 112 -9.24 21.91 -10.01
N GLU A 113 -9.16 21.10 -11.06
CA GLU A 113 -10.12 20.04 -11.35
C GLU A 113 -9.39 18.69 -11.46
N LEU A 114 -9.64 17.81 -10.48
CA LEU A 114 -9.23 16.41 -10.52
C LEU A 114 -10.32 15.56 -11.16
N VAL A 115 -9.94 14.71 -12.12
CA VAL A 115 -10.83 13.75 -12.77
C VAL A 115 -10.27 12.34 -12.59
N TYR A 116 -11.17 11.42 -12.26
CA TYR A 116 -10.87 10.01 -12.03
C TYR A 116 -11.53 9.19 -13.14
N GLN A 117 -10.76 8.28 -13.75
CA GLN A 117 -11.20 7.46 -14.89
C GLN A 117 -10.91 5.98 -14.65
N ASP A 118 -11.37 5.14 -15.60
CA ASP A 118 -11.36 3.69 -15.53
C ASP A 118 -12.19 3.19 -14.32
N ASP A 119 -11.57 2.52 -13.36
CA ASP A 119 -12.24 1.86 -12.24
C ASP A 119 -12.47 2.77 -11.03
N ALA A 120 -12.31 4.09 -11.21
CA ALA A 120 -12.54 5.09 -10.18
C ALA A 120 -13.64 6.07 -10.57
N LYS A 121 -14.50 6.43 -9.60
CA LYS A 121 -15.59 7.38 -9.78
C LYS A 121 -15.66 8.37 -8.62
N LEU A 122 -15.74 9.66 -8.94
CA LEU A 122 -16.00 10.72 -7.94
C LEU A 122 -17.40 10.54 -7.33
N ILE A 123 -17.46 10.50 -6.00
CA ILE A 123 -18.71 10.39 -5.22
C ILE A 123 -19.04 11.73 -4.57
N THR A 124 -18.05 12.40 -3.99
CA THR A 124 -18.23 13.69 -3.32
C THR A 124 -16.99 14.53 -3.49
N HIS A 125 -17.18 15.82 -3.77
CA HIS A 125 -16.11 16.80 -3.89
C HIS A 125 -16.30 17.89 -2.83
N THR A 126 -15.23 18.20 -2.13
CA THR A 126 -15.09 19.34 -1.21
C THR A 126 -13.72 19.98 -1.43
N ALA A 127 -13.57 21.26 -1.14
CA ALA A 127 -12.28 21.93 -1.33
C ALA A 127 -11.16 21.19 -0.56
N GLY A 128 -10.11 20.78 -1.28
CA GLY A 128 -8.97 20.03 -0.75
C GLY A 128 -9.22 18.55 -0.44
N LYS A 129 -10.42 18.03 -0.73
CA LYS A 129 -10.80 16.65 -0.43
C LYS A 129 -11.87 16.10 -1.35
N ASP A 130 -11.58 14.97 -1.98
CA ASP A 130 -12.56 14.17 -2.70
C ASP A 130 -12.77 12.81 -2.04
N ILE A 131 -13.97 12.26 -2.21
CA ILE A 131 -14.27 10.86 -1.94
C ILE A 131 -14.52 10.18 -3.28
N ILE A 132 -13.75 9.14 -3.58
CA ILE A 132 -13.85 8.38 -4.81
C ILE A 132 -14.20 6.93 -4.51
N GLN A 133 -15.07 6.32 -5.31
CA GLN A 133 -15.31 4.89 -5.27
C GLN A 133 -14.31 4.21 -6.20
N ILE A 134 -13.59 3.21 -5.69
CA ILE A 134 -12.74 2.31 -6.47
C ILE A 134 -13.26 0.89 -6.28
N ALA A 135 -13.35 0.13 -7.35
CA ALA A 135 -13.65 -1.31 -7.31
C ALA A 135 -12.98 -2.00 -8.49
N ALA A 136 -12.60 -3.27 -8.37
CA ALA A 136 -12.01 -3.98 -9.50
C ALA A 136 -12.96 -4.02 -10.71
N GLY A 137 -12.41 -3.83 -11.90
CA GLY A 137 -13.13 -3.91 -13.17
C GLY A 137 -13.71 -5.31 -13.43
N ALA A 138 -14.54 -5.41 -14.47
CA ALA A 138 -15.15 -6.69 -14.87
C ALA A 138 -14.11 -7.76 -15.27
N ASP A 139 -12.91 -7.32 -15.66
CA ASP A 139 -11.75 -8.15 -15.98
C ASP A 139 -10.99 -8.66 -14.75
N GLN A 140 -11.45 -8.32 -13.53
CA GLN A 140 -10.85 -8.67 -12.25
C GLN A 140 -9.49 -8.00 -12.00
N PHE A 141 -9.27 -6.81 -12.57
CA PHE A 141 -8.12 -5.97 -12.28
C PHE A 141 -8.55 -4.57 -11.84
N PHE A 142 -7.69 -3.89 -11.11
CA PHE A 142 -7.79 -2.46 -10.85
C PHE A 142 -6.96 -1.69 -11.87
N LYS A 143 -7.60 -0.73 -12.52
CA LYS A 143 -6.98 0.29 -13.34
C LYS A 143 -7.59 1.64 -12.96
N VAL A 144 -6.76 2.55 -12.47
CA VAL A 144 -7.20 3.88 -12.03
C VAL A 144 -6.29 4.94 -12.61
N VAL A 145 -6.90 5.87 -13.33
CA VAL A 145 -6.24 7.05 -13.89
C VAL A 145 -6.69 8.29 -13.15
N LEU A 146 -5.73 9.12 -12.74
CA LEU A 146 -5.96 10.43 -12.15
C LEU A 146 -5.49 11.51 -13.13
N LEU A 147 -6.37 12.46 -13.44
CA LEU A 147 -6.11 13.57 -14.35
C LEU A 147 -6.28 14.90 -13.62
N ILE A 148 -5.42 15.86 -13.95
CA ILE A 148 -5.58 17.28 -13.64
C ILE A 148 -6.03 17.97 -14.93
N LYS A 149 -7.30 18.35 -14.98
CA LYS A 149 -7.93 19.02 -16.14
C LYS A 149 -7.83 20.54 -16.07
N GLN A 150 -7.78 21.07 -14.85
CA GLN A 150 -7.60 22.49 -14.59
C GLN A 150 -6.66 22.64 -13.39
N SER A 151 -5.78 23.63 -13.43
CA SER A 151 -4.87 23.96 -12.34
C SER A 151 -4.75 25.49 -12.28
N ASN A 152 -4.90 26.08 -11.10
CA ASN A 152 -4.70 27.51 -10.87
C ASN A 152 -3.19 27.80 -10.73
N PRO A 153 -2.51 28.52 -11.64
CA PRO A 153 -1.06 28.70 -11.56
C PRO A 153 -0.56 29.42 -10.29
N GLU A 154 -1.39 30.23 -9.65
CA GLU A 154 -1.07 30.93 -8.40
C GLU A 154 -1.30 30.06 -7.16
N ASN A 155 -2.10 29.00 -7.28
CA ASN A 155 -2.40 28.05 -6.21
C ASN A 155 -2.70 26.67 -6.80
N HIS A 156 -1.70 26.04 -7.41
CA HIS A 156 -1.91 24.83 -8.21
C HIS A 156 -2.14 23.59 -7.35
N LEU A 157 -2.77 22.59 -7.95
CA LEU A 157 -2.99 21.30 -7.33
C LEU A 157 -1.65 20.61 -7.03
N ARG A 158 -1.43 20.29 -5.75
CA ARG A 158 -0.21 19.65 -5.26
C ARG A 158 -0.48 18.80 -4.03
N ASN A 159 0.53 18.05 -3.59
CA ASN A 159 0.46 17.18 -2.42
C ASN A 159 -0.75 16.22 -2.46
N ILE A 160 -1.04 15.68 -3.63
CA ILE A 160 -2.13 14.73 -3.83
C ILE A 160 -1.82 13.45 -3.05
N ARG A 161 -2.78 13.00 -2.24
CA ARG A 161 -2.74 11.78 -1.44
C ARG A 161 -4.00 10.98 -1.74
N VAL A 162 -3.88 9.71 -2.09
CA VAL A 162 -5.02 8.82 -2.29
C VAL A 162 -4.94 7.73 -1.23
N LEU A 163 -5.81 7.80 -0.22
CA LEU A 163 -5.71 7.05 1.03
C LEU A 163 -6.67 5.86 1.02
N LEU A 164 -6.17 4.70 1.45
CA LEU A 164 -6.94 3.48 1.62
C LEU A 164 -8.22 3.72 2.47
N PRO A 165 -9.31 2.97 2.23
CA PRO A 165 -10.47 2.99 3.10
C PRO A 165 -10.16 2.32 4.44
N GLY A 166 -10.80 2.79 5.51
CA GLY A 166 -10.70 2.20 6.84
C GLY A 166 -9.49 2.70 7.60
N GLY A 167 -8.88 1.81 8.39
CA GLY A 167 -7.80 2.16 9.32
C GLY A 167 -7.17 0.93 9.96
N ILE A 168 -6.54 1.15 11.11
CA ILE A 168 -6.04 0.11 12.02
C ILE A 168 -6.62 0.33 13.40
N CYS A 169 -6.56 -0.71 14.23
CA CYS A 169 -6.59 -0.51 15.68
C CYS A 169 -5.16 -0.21 16.13
N ALA A 170 -4.93 0.83 16.94
CA ALA A 170 -3.59 1.29 17.29
C ALA A 170 -2.69 0.20 17.92
N HIS A 171 -3.29 -0.78 18.61
CA HIS A 171 -2.58 -1.92 19.18
C HIS A 171 -2.11 -2.97 18.16
N ASP A 172 -2.66 -2.99 16.93
CA ASP A 172 -2.27 -3.94 15.88
C ASP A 172 -2.09 -3.24 14.51
N PRO A 173 -0.87 -2.77 14.18
CA PRO A 173 -0.60 -2.12 12.91
C PRO A 173 -0.51 -3.10 11.71
N PHE A 174 -0.60 -4.42 11.95
CA PHE A 174 -0.52 -5.45 10.91
C PHE A 174 -1.91 -5.86 10.39
N GLN A 175 -2.98 -5.32 10.95
CA GLN A 175 -4.34 -5.64 10.55
C GLN A 175 -5.12 -4.40 10.15
N ARG A 176 -5.56 -4.37 8.89
CA ARG A 176 -6.52 -3.38 8.43
C ARG A 176 -7.93 -3.71 8.96
N VAL A 177 -8.64 -2.68 9.39
CA VAL A 177 -10.06 -2.72 9.73
C VAL A 177 -10.87 -1.76 8.85
N ASN A 178 -12.15 -2.04 8.62
CA ASN A 178 -13.02 -1.22 7.79
C ASN A 178 -13.59 0.00 8.53
N SER A 179 -13.76 -0.10 9.85
CA SER A 179 -14.30 1.00 10.66
C SER A 179 -13.98 0.85 12.15
N ALA A 180 -14.27 1.90 12.91
CA ALA A 180 -14.06 1.94 14.36
C ALA A 180 -14.79 0.86 15.16
N SER A 181 -15.88 0.27 14.64
CA SER A 181 -16.63 -0.79 15.32
C SER A 181 -15.85 -2.10 15.48
N GLN A 182 -14.74 -2.25 14.76
CA GLN A 182 -13.86 -3.42 14.82
C GLN A 182 -12.70 -3.25 15.82
N CYS A 183 -12.63 -2.09 16.49
CA CYS A 183 -11.59 -1.78 17.48
C CYS A 183 -12.21 -1.48 18.85
N ASP A 184 -11.48 -1.78 19.91
CA ASP A 184 -11.86 -1.49 21.29
C ASP A 184 -11.45 -0.05 21.70
N GLY A 185 -11.90 0.94 20.93
CA GLY A 185 -11.77 2.37 21.26
C GLY A 185 -10.48 3.08 20.81
N ASP A 186 -9.64 2.42 20.02
CA ASP A 186 -8.33 2.93 19.57
C ASP A 186 -8.17 2.95 18.03
N TYR A 187 -9.28 3.09 17.32
CA TYR A 187 -9.30 3.14 15.86
C TYR A 187 -8.58 4.39 15.31
N GLN A 188 -7.70 4.17 14.34
CA GLN A 188 -7.00 5.22 13.61
C GLN A 188 -7.29 5.03 12.11
N ASP A 189 -8.08 5.92 11.52
CA ASP A 189 -8.35 5.91 10.08
C ASP A 189 -7.14 6.40 9.28
N PHE A 190 -6.97 5.83 8.08
CA PHE A 190 -5.88 6.24 7.19
C PHE A 190 -6.03 7.67 6.69
N ALA A 191 -7.26 8.19 6.56
CA ALA A 191 -7.50 9.53 6.02
C ALA A 191 -6.95 10.65 6.93
N THR A 192 -6.93 10.42 8.24
CA THR A 192 -6.47 11.39 9.25
C THR A 192 -5.06 11.09 9.76
N HIS A 193 -4.65 9.81 9.76
CA HIS A 193 -3.40 9.36 10.37
C HIS A 193 -2.34 8.92 9.35
N TYR A 194 -2.46 9.34 8.08
CA TYR A 194 -1.53 8.96 7.00
C TYR A 194 -0.07 9.37 7.24
N ASP A 195 0.18 10.39 8.07
CA ASP A 195 1.55 10.82 8.40
C ASP A 195 2.23 9.88 9.40
N SER A 196 1.47 9.23 10.27
CA SER A 196 1.99 8.25 11.25
C SER A 196 1.87 6.81 10.77
N ILE A 197 0.84 6.49 10.00
CA ILE A 197 0.61 5.16 9.43
C ILE A 197 1.01 5.20 7.95
N LEU A 198 2.28 4.92 7.67
CA LEU A 198 2.81 5.02 6.31
C LEU A 198 2.52 3.79 5.47
N PHE A 199 2.68 2.61 6.06
CA PHE A 199 2.63 1.33 5.34
C PHE A 199 1.25 0.70 5.39
N ASN A 200 0.87 0.04 4.31
CA ASN A 200 -0.30 -0.81 4.25
C ASN A 200 -0.16 -1.97 5.26
N PRO A 201 -1.12 -2.20 6.16
CA PRO A 201 -1.06 -3.30 7.12
C PRO A 201 -0.85 -4.68 6.48
N ASP A 202 -1.46 -4.94 5.32
CA ASP A 202 -1.32 -6.23 4.63
C ASP A 202 0.13 -6.45 4.14
N TYR A 203 0.76 -5.39 3.65
CA TYR A 203 2.18 -5.39 3.30
C TYR A 203 3.05 -5.62 4.54
N LEU A 204 2.82 -4.87 5.63
CA LEU A 204 3.57 -5.05 6.88
C LEU A 204 3.44 -6.49 7.41
N ASN A 205 2.24 -7.05 7.36
CA ASN A 205 1.97 -8.38 7.86
C ASN A 205 2.71 -9.45 7.04
N PHE A 206 2.78 -9.30 5.72
CA PHE A 206 3.58 -10.17 4.87
C PHE A 206 5.09 -10.03 5.15
N MET A 207 5.56 -8.79 5.32
CA MET A 207 6.99 -8.50 5.46
C MET A 207 7.58 -8.89 6.82
N ARG A 208 6.75 -9.02 7.87
CA ARG A 208 7.19 -9.27 9.25
C ARG A 208 7.96 -10.58 9.45
N ASP A 209 7.74 -11.55 8.57
CA ASP A 209 8.36 -12.88 8.67
C ASP A 209 9.82 -12.88 8.17
N PHE A 210 10.21 -11.85 7.42
CA PHE A 210 11.56 -11.70 6.86
C PHE A 210 12.47 -10.95 7.83
N LYS A 211 13.66 -11.50 8.07
CA LYS A 211 14.63 -10.91 9.03
C LYS A 211 15.53 -9.85 8.40
N THR A 212 15.58 -9.80 7.08
CA THR A 212 16.35 -8.81 6.34
C THR A 212 15.57 -8.37 5.13
N LEU A 213 15.30 -7.07 5.04
CA LEU A 213 14.68 -6.46 3.87
C LEU A 213 15.75 -5.70 3.12
N ARG A 214 15.99 -6.08 1.87
CA ARG A 214 16.82 -5.32 0.97
C ARG A 214 15.92 -4.53 0.04
N PHE A 215 15.97 -3.22 0.17
CA PHE A 215 15.37 -2.36 -0.84
C PHE A 215 16.15 -2.54 -2.14
N MET A 216 15.48 -3.07 -3.16
CA MET A 216 15.97 -2.90 -4.52
C MET A 216 15.93 -1.42 -4.86
N ASN A 217 16.68 -1.03 -5.90
CA ASN A 217 16.89 0.35 -6.28
C ASN A 217 15.60 1.16 -6.12
N MET A 218 15.53 2.02 -5.09
CA MET A 218 14.39 2.93 -4.88
C MET A 218 14.39 4.05 -5.93
N SER A 219 15.04 3.82 -7.08
CA SER A 219 15.13 4.66 -8.27
C SER A 219 13.76 4.99 -8.87
N GLY A 220 12.70 4.36 -8.38
CA GLY A 220 11.31 4.71 -8.65
C GLY A 220 10.72 5.81 -7.77
N ILE A 221 11.15 5.90 -6.50
CA ILE A 221 10.57 6.77 -5.46
C ILE A 221 11.32 8.10 -5.34
N THR A 222 12.62 8.10 -5.67
CA THR A 222 13.47 9.31 -5.75
C THR A 222 13.50 9.88 -7.17
N ARG A 223 12.32 10.03 -7.79
CA ARG A 223 12.17 10.68 -9.12
C ARG A 223 12.02 12.20 -9.03
N ASN A 224 12.04 12.77 -7.83
CA ASN A 224 12.12 14.21 -7.62
C ASN A 224 13.54 14.57 -7.13
N PRO A 225 14.37 15.25 -7.95
CA PRO A 225 15.70 15.68 -7.51
C PRO A 225 15.55 16.69 -6.37
N VAL A 226 16.02 16.35 -5.16
CA VAL A 226 16.15 17.34 -4.10
C VAL A 226 17.22 18.33 -4.54
N SER A 227 16.83 19.55 -4.94
CA SER A 227 17.81 20.62 -5.13
C SER A 227 18.42 20.93 -3.76
N THR A 228 19.74 20.74 -3.65
CA THR A 228 20.53 21.20 -2.48
C THR A 228 21.06 22.60 -2.73
#